data_AF-A0A924YJU5-F1
#
_entry.id   AF-A0A924YJU5-F1
#
_cell.length_a   1.000
_cell.length_b   1.000
_cell.length_c   1.000
_cell.angle_alpha   90.00
_cell.angle_beta   90.00
_cell.angle_gamma   90.00
#
_symmetry.space_group_name_H-M   'P 1'
#
loop_
_entity.id
_entity.type
_entity.pdbx_description
1 polymer ?
#
loop_
_entity_poly.entity_id
_entity_poly.type
_entity_poly.pdbx_seq_one_letter_code
_entity_poly.pdbx_strand_id
1 'polypeptide(L)'
;MDDERHEPEKPRRSSHAKRRAEEGRRTGPAFNDAQRAQKSDVFIDVETLRYVVRGTRGREHVFEMNGQLLTTIDRSNSAHLRRLRYGNIRELTDEEFMKFQELFQ
;
A
#
# COMPACT_ATOMS: atom_id res chain seq x y z
N MET A 1 23.05 -32.69 17.67
CA MET A 1 22.45 -32.92 16.34
C MET A 1 21.02 -33.31 16.69
N ASP A 2 20.06 -32.40 16.67
CA ASP A 2 19.62 -31.69 15.47
C ASP A 2 19.18 -30.24 15.73
N ASP A 3 19.49 -29.42 14.74
CA ASP A 3 19.14 -28.01 14.55
C ASP A 3 17.68 -27.93 14.06
N GLU A 4 16.72 -27.58 14.92
CA GLU A 4 15.34 -27.31 14.49
C GLU A 4 15.10 -25.79 14.44
N ARG A 5 15.42 -25.23 13.28
CA ARG A 5 15.16 -23.83 12.91
C ARG A 5 13.64 -23.56 12.98
N HIS A 6 13.19 -22.88 14.03
CA HIS A 6 11.85 -22.30 14.05
C HIS A 6 11.79 -21.14 13.06
N GLU A 7 11.09 -21.35 11.93
CA GLU A 7 10.66 -20.28 11.03
C GLU A 7 9.83 -19.26 11.83
N PRO A 8 10.03 -17.94 11.65
CA PRO A 8 9.13 -16.96 12.24
C PRO A 8 7.74 -17.10 11.61
N GLU A 9 6.78 -17.54 12.43
CA GLU A 9 5.36 -17.64 12.09
C GLU A 9 4.86 -16.29 11.55
N LYS A 10 4.43 -16.28 10.27
CA LYS A 10 3.84 -15.11 9.60
C LYS A 10 2.76 -14.47 10.47
N PRO A 11 2.69 -13.13 10.63
CA PRO A 11 1.66 -12.53 11.46
C PRO A 11 0.27 -12.90 10.94
N ARG A 12 -0.49 -13.62 11.78
CA ARG A 12 -1.87 -13.98 11.52
C ARG A 12 -2.79 -12.80 11.84
N ARG A 13 -3.52 -12.39 10.79
CA ARG A 13 -4.87 -11.77 10.75
C ARG A 13 -4.98 -10.26 11.06
N SER A 14 -5.61 -9.55 10.13
CA SER A 14 -6.79 -8.77 10.52
C SER A 14 -7.90 -8.86 9.48
N SER A 15 -9.12 -9.05 9.98
CA SER A 15 -10.40 -8.96 9.28
C SER A 15 -10.77 -7.51 8.89
N HIS A 16 -9.79 -6.62 8.70
CA HIS A 16 -9.92 -5.22 9.12
C HIS A 16 -10.85 -4.28 8.36
N ALA A 17 -11.48 -4.63 7.23
CA ALA A 17 -12.33 -3.65 6.56
C ALA A 17 -13.40 -4.23 5.63
N LYS A 18 -13.82 -5.49 5.83
CA LYS A 18 -14.68 -6.18 4.86
C LYS A 18 -15.97 -5.45 4.45
N ARG A 19 -16.51 -4.46 5.19
CA ARG A 19 -17.88 -3.95 4.94
C ARG A 19 -18.23 -2.48 5.31
N ARG A 20 -17.32 -1.61 5.74
CA ARG A 20 -17.73 -0.38 6.48
C ARG A 20 -17.64 0.99 5.79
N ALA A 21 -17.33 1.11 4.50
CA ALA A 21 -17.10 2.45 3.93
C ALA A 21 -17.49 2.61 2.44
N GLU A 22 -18.59 2.00 2.00
CA GLU A 22 -19.16 2.28 0.67
C GLU A 22 -19.69 3.72 0.54
N GLU A 23 -19.96 4.44 1.63
CA GLU A 23 -20.58 5.78 1.57
C GLU A 23 -19.67 6.95 1.99
N GLY A 24 -18.42 6.71 2.42
CA GLY A 24 -17.54 7.77 2.96
C GLY A 24 -16.07 7.71 2.54
N ARG A 25 -15.68 6.75 1.70
CA ARG A 25 -14.31 6.69 1.17
C ARG A 25 -14.10 7.89 0.26
N ARG A 26 -12.97 8.59 0.43
CA ARG A 26 -12.46 9.58 -0.55
C ARG A 26 -11.98 8.85 -1.81
N THR A 27 -12.88 8.13 -2.48
CA THR A 27 -12.60 7.32 -3.67
C THR A 27 -12.11 8.22 -4.79
N GLY A 28 -12.84 9.27 -5.13
CA GLY A 28 -12.47 10.22 -6.19
C GLY A 28 -11.04 10.77 -6.03
N PRO A 29 -10.69 11.37 -4.88
CA PRO A 29 -9.33 11.82 -4.62
C PRO A 29 -8.27 10.71 -4.66
N ALA A 30 -8.58 9.50 -4.15
CA ALA A 30 -7.64 8.39 -4.16
C ALA A 30 -7.31 7.91 -5.58
N PHE A 31 -8.33 7.73 -6.43
CA PHE A 31 -8.14 7.33 -7.82
C PHE A 31 -7.46 8.42 -8.65
N ASN A 32 -7.80 9.70 -8.43
CA ASN A 32 -7.12 10.82 -9.09
C ASN A 32 -5.65 10.94 -8.66
N ASP A 33 -5.35 10.74 -7.38
CA ASP A 33 -3.96 10.73 -6.88
C ASP A 33 -3.22 9.51 -7.47
N ALA A 34 -3.86 8.33 -7.59
CA ALA A 34 -3.27 7.15 -8.22
C ALA A 34 -2.98 7.34 -9.72
N GLN A 35 -3.91 7.93 -10.46
CA GLN A 35 -3.77 8.29 -11.89
C GLN A 35 -2.60 9.23 -12.16
N ARG A 36 -2.34 10.15 -11.22
CA ARG A 36 -1.30 11.19 -11.37
C ARG A 36 0.01 10.83 -10.68
N ALA A 37 0.05 9.74 -9.93
CA ALA A 37 1.20 9.34 -9.14
C ALA A 37 2.42 9.11 -10.02
N GLN A 38 3.56 9.65 -9.60
CA GLN A 38 4.86 9.28 -10.17
C GLN A 38 5.37 8.02 -9.46
N LYS A 39 6.39 7.38 -10.04
CA LYS A 39 7.00 6.18 -9.44
C LYS A 39 7.44 6.41 -7.98
N SER A 40 7.95 7.60 -7.67
CA SER A 40 8.36 7.99 -6.31
C SER A 40 7.21 8.10 -5.31
N ASP A 41 5.97 8.18 -5.79
CA ASP A 41 4.77 8.28 -4.97
C ASP A 41 4.12 6.91 -4.74
N VAL A 42 4.57 5.86 -5.43
CA VAL A 42 3.96 4.54 -5.39
C VAL A 42 4.91 3.52 -4.79
N PHE A 43 4.42 2.85 -3.76
CA PHE A 43 5.13 1.84 -3.01
C PHE A 43 4.34 0.55 -2.99
N ILE A 44 4.99 -0.55 -2.61
CA ILE A 44 4.33 -1.80 -2.28
C ILE A 44 4.60 -2.17 -0.82
N ASP A 45 3.53 -2.57 -0.15
CA ASP A 45 3.60 -3.18 1.16
C ASP A 45 4.19 -4.59 1.05
N VAL A 46 5.32 -4.82 1.71
CA VAL A 46 6.12 -6.05 1.54
C VAL A 46 5.40 -7.28 2.10
N GLU A 47 4.57 -7.11 3.13
CA GLU A 47 3.85 -8.22 3.78
C GLU A 47 2.56 -8.57 3.02
N THR A 48 1.79 -7.56 2.63
CA THR A 48 0.44 -7.75 2.06
C THR A 48 0.41 -7.68 0.54
N LEU A 49 1.51 -7.31 -0.11
CA LEU A 49 1.62 -7.10 -1.57
C LEU A 49 0.51 -6.17 -2.08
N ARG A 50 0.32 -5.04 -1.42
CA ARG A 50 -0.66 -4.02 -1.79
C ARG A 50 0.04 -2.75 -2.21
N TYR A 51 -0.53 -2.05 -3.19
CA TYR A 51 -0.04 -0.74 -3.57
C TYR A 51 -0.35 0.29 -2.49
N VAL A 52 0.63 1.12 -2.19
CA VAL A 52 0.54 2.23 -1.26
C VAL A 52 0.90 3.49 -2.04
N VAL A 53 -0.10 4.29 -2.37
CA VAL A 53 0.07 5.55 -3.09
C VAL A 53 0.13 6.69 -2.09
N ARG A 54 1.21 7.46 -2.12
CA ARG A 54 1.39 8.66 -1.31
C ARG A 54 0.66 9.83 -1.98
N GLY A 55 -0.56 10.07 -1.52
CA GLY A 55 -1.36 11.21 -1.94
C GLY A 55 -0.90 12.52 -1.31
N THR A 56 -1.49 13.62 -1.78
CA THR A 56 -1.19 14.96 -1.27
C THR A 56 -1.53 15.10 0.22
N ARG A 57 -0.85 16.01 0.93
CA ARG A 57 -1.06 16.32 2.36
C ARG A 57 -0.88 15.11 3.31
N GLY A 58 -0.04 14.16 2.92
CA GLY A 58 0.29 13.01 3.76
C GLY A 58 -0.77 11.91 3.78
N ARG A 59 -1.70 11.93 2.82
CA ARG A 59 -2.63 10.81 2.61
C ARG A 59 -1.86 9.62 2.07
N GLU A 60 -2.24 8.43 2.50
CA GLU A 60 -1.86 7.20 1.85
C GLU A 60 -3.10 6.44 1.43
N HIS A 61 -3.13 6.06 0.17
CA HIS A 61 -4.17 5.24 -0.42
C HIS A 61 -3.63 3.84 -0.60
N VAL A 62 -4.32 2.86 -0.01
CA VAL A 62 -3.95 1.45 -0.12
C VAL A 62 -4.88 0.80 -1.13
N PHE A 63 -4.31 0.27 -2.20
CA PHE A 63 -5.03 -0.46 -3.24
C PHE A 63 -4.62 -1.92 -3.26
N GLU A 64 -5.57 -2.79 -3.59
CA GLU A 64 -5.24 -4.16 -3.99
C GLU A 64 -4.55 -4.18 -5.36
N MET A 65 -3.89 -5.29 -5.68
CA MET A 65 -3.16 -5.44 -6.95
C MET A 65 -4.07 -5.45 -8.19
N ASN A 66 -5.38 -5.52 -8.00
CA ASN A 66 -6.39 -5.41 -9.05
C ASN A 66 -6.92 -3.97 -9.23
N GLY A 67 -6.36 -2.99 -8.52
CA GLY A 67 -6.76 -1.58 -8.60
C GLY A 67 -7.89 -1.17 -7.64
N GLN A 68 -8.45 -2.10 -6.86
CA GLN A 68 -9.52 -1.77 -5.91
C GLN A 68 -8.96 -1.00 -4.70
N LEU A 69 -9.57 0.15 -4.39
CA LEU A 69 -9.24 0.89 -3.17
C LEU A 69 -9.66 0.12 -1.92
N LEU A 70 -8.69 -0.26 -1.10
CA LEU A 70 -8.93 -0.89 0.20
C LEU A 70 -9.28 0.17 1.25
N THR A 71 -8.41 1.19 1.38
CA THR A 71 -8.56 2.25 2.39
C THR A 71 -7.73 3.48 2.07
N THR A 72 -8.04 4.59 2.75
CA THR A 72 -7.24 5.82 2.77
C THR A 72 -6.94 6.16 4.22
N ILE A 73 -5.69 6.50 4.51
CA ILE A 73 -5.22 6.80 5.86
C ILE A 73 -4.42 8.10 5.82
N ASP A 74 -4.70 9.02 6.73
CA ASP A 74 -3.83 10.19 6.93
C ASP A 74 -2.59 9.73 7.72
N ARG A 75 -1.41 9.79 7.10
CA ARG A 75 -0.15 9.38 7.73
C ARG A 75 0.90 10.48 7.68
N SER A 76 1.43 10.82 8.85
CA SER A 76 2.55 11.77 8.95
C SER A 76 3.74 11.33 8.11
N ASN A 77 4.51 12.31 7.64
CA ASN A 77 5.70 12.02 6.82
C ASN A 77 6.73 11.17 7.59
N SER A 78 6.92 11.44 8.88
CA SER A 78 7.84 10.67 9.73
C SER A 78 7.43 9.19 9.83
N ALA A 79 6.14 8.89 9.95
CA ALA A 79 5.65 7.52 9.98
C ALA A 79 5.81 6.80 8.63
N HIS A 80 5.61 7.50 7.52
CA HIS A 80 5.88 6.96 6.18
C HIS A 80 7.36 6.61 6.00
N LEU A 81 8.26 7.57 6.27
CA LEU A 81 9.71 7.37 6.18
C LEU A 81 10.20 6.26 7.10
N ARG A 82 9.57 6.12 8.27
CA ARG A 82 9.84 5.01 9.18
C ARG A 82 9.56 3.66 8.53
N ARG A 83 8.40 3.49 7.87
CA ARG A 83 8.06 2.24 7.16
C ARG A 83 9.01 1.92 6.02
N LEU A 84 9.43 2.94 5.27
CA LEU A 84 10.41 2.78 4.20
C LEU A 84 11.77 2.30 4.76
N ARG A 85 12.23 2.94 5.85
CA ARG A 85 13.49 2.58 6.53
C ARG A 85 13.47 1.16 7.11
N TYR A 86 12.36 0.75 7.71
CA TYR A 86 12.20 -0.60 8.28
C TYR A 86 11.80 -1.66 7.24
N GLY A 87 11.64 -1.28 5.97
CA GLY A 87 11.30 -2.22 4.89
C GLY A 87 9.86 -2.75 4.94
N ASN A 88 8.94 -2.10 5.66
CA ASN A 88 7.53 -2.47 5.62
C ASN A 88 6.89 -2.10 4.27
N ILE A 89 7.41 -1.04 3.66
CA ILE A 89 7.10 -0.65 2.28
C ILE A 89 8.41 -0.48 1.52
N ARG A 90 8.34 -0.68 0.22
CA ARG A 90 9.44 -0.39 -0.70
C ARG A 90 8.91 0.30 -1.95
N GLU A 91 9.79 1.00 -2.64
CA GLU A 91 9.48 1.52 -3.99
C GLU A 91 9.16 0.36 -4.93
N LEU A 92 8.29 0.64 -5.91
CA LEU A 92 8.04 -0.28 -7.00
C LEU A 92 9.26 -0.42 -7.91
N THR A 93 9.46 -1.61 -8.47
CA THR A 93 10.34 -1.75 -9.64
C THR A 93 9.70 -1.06 -10.86
N ASP A 94 10.47 -0.86 -11.93
CA ASP A 94 9.91 -0.29 -13.18
C ASP A 94 8.76 -1.14 -13.73
N GLU A 95 8.91 -2.47 -13.71
CA GLU A 95 7.88 -3.42 -14.15
C GLU A 95 6.61 -3.37 -13.30
N GLU A 96 6.77 -3.29 -11.97
CA GLU A 96 5.62 -3.17 -11.06
C GLU A 96 4.91 -1.83 -11.24
N PHE A 97 5.67 -0.76 -11.48
CA PHE A 97 5.09 0.56 -11.74
C PHE A 97 4.33 0.59 -13.07
N MET A 98 4.85 -0.03 -14.14
CA MET A 98 4.12 -0.16 -15.40
C MET A 98 2.77 -0.88 -15.23
N LYS A 99 2.76 -2.01 -14.50
CA LYS A 99 1.52 -2.73 -14.16
C LYS A 99 0.57 -1.89 -13.32
N PHE A 100 1.09 -1.11 -12.38
CA PHE A 100 0.29 -0.18 -11.61
C PHE A 100 -0.35 0.85 -12.54
N GLN A 101 0.41 1.46 -13.45
CA GLN A 101 -0.13 2.44 -14.39
C GLN A 101 -1.25 1.84 -15.24
N GLU A 102 -1.12 0.60 -15.74
CA GLU A 102 -2.18 -0.13 -16.47
C GLU A 102 -3.51 -0.24 -15.73
N LEU A 103 -3.51 -0.28 -14.40
CA LEU A 103 -4.73 -0.37 -13.60
C LEU A 103 -5.45 0.97 -13.42
N PHE A 104 -4.73 2.08 -13.55
CA PHE A 104 -5.20 3.42 -13.22
C PHE A 104 -5.03 4.38 -14.40
N GLN A 105 -5.09 3.90 -15.65
CA GLN A 105 -5.05 4.75 -16.84
C GLN A 105 -6.32 5.60 -17.00
#